data_AF-A0A0F9A8Q8-F1
#
_entry.id   AF-A0A0F9A8Q8-F1
#
_cell.length_a   1.000
_cell.length_b   1.000
_cell.length_c   1.000
_cell.angle_alpha   90.00
_cell.angle_beta   90.00
_cell.angle_gamma   90.00
#
_symmetry.space_group_name_H-M   'P 1'
#
loop_
_entity.id
_entity.type
_entity.pdbx_description
1 polymer ?
#
loop_
_entity_poly.entity_id
_entity_poly.type
_entity_poly.pdbx_seq_one_letter_code
_entity_poly.pdbx_strand_id
1 'polypeptide(L)'
;MVQLRILSPQPGPQELFLDCQAYECLYGGAAGGGKTWGLIADAMACGVDGTPGYHAIILRRTTPELRQPGGVIDQSRDIMGAWAE
;
A
#
# COMPACT_ATOMS: atom_id res chain seq x y z
N MET A 1 -11.39 -20.28 -14.94
CA MET A 1 -9.97 -19.86 -15.10
C MET A 1 -9.80 -18.63 -14.22
N VAL A 2 -9.00 -18.72 -13.15
CA VAL A 2 -8.72 -17.57 -12.29
C VAL A 2 -7.65 -16.74 -12.98
N GLN A 3 -7.93 -15.45 -13.22
CA GLN A 3 -6.97 -14.52 -13.81
C GLN A 3 -6.10 -13.98 -12.68
N LEU A 4 -4.84 -14.41 -12.60
CA LEU A 4 -3.89 -13.85 -11.64
C LEU A 4 -3.60 -12.39 -12.00
N ARG A 5 -3.85 -11.48 -11.06
CA ARG A 5 -3.55 -10.06 -11.24
C ARG A 5 -2.20 -9.73 -10.62
N ILE A 6 -1.19 -9.51 -11.45
CA ILE A 6 0.11 -9.03 -10.99
C ILE A 6 -0.01 -7.54 -10.67
N LEU A 7 0.32 -7.18 -9.44
CA LEU A 7 0.39 -5.80 -8.95
C LEU A 7 1.84 -5.32 -9.06
N SER A 8 2.03 -4.11 -9.58
CA SER A 8 3.34 -3.46 -9.68
C SER A 8 3.22 -1.97 -9.36
N PRO A 9 4.27 -1.34 -8.82
CA PRO A 9 4.30 0.11 -8.67
C PRO A 9 4.18 0.81 -10.01
N GLN A 10 3.62 2.02 -9.98
CA GLN A 10 3.66 2.96 -11.07
C GLN A 10 5.10 3.51 -11.22
N PRO A 11 5.60 3.66 -12.45
CA PRO A 11 6.94 4.21 -12.68
C PRO A 11 7.13 5.58 -12.01
N GLY A 12 8.31 5.78 -11.43
CA GLY A 12 8.69 7.04 -10.80
C GLY A 12 8.50 7.04 -9.29
N PRO A 13 7.78 8.01 -8.67
CA PRO A 13 7.83 8.20 -7.22
C PRO A 13 7.36 7.00 -6.38
N GLN A 14 6.45 6.17 -6.90
CA GLN A 14 5.94 5.01 -6.16
C GLN A 14 6.95 3.86 -6.15
N GLU A 15 7.59 3.61 -7.30
CA GLU A 15 8.71 2.67 -7.43
C GLU A 15 9.88 3.09 -6.53
N LEU A 16 10.28 4.37 -6.59
CA LEU A 16 11.35 4.91 -5.73
C LEU A 16 11.02 4.80 -4.23
N PHE A 17 9.74 4.93 -3.86
CA PHE A 17 9.30 4.77 -2.48
C PHE A 17 9.40 3.31 -2.03
N LEU A 18 8.94 2.36 -2.84
CA LEU A 18 8.98 0.92 -2.50
C LEU A 18 10.39 0.33 -2.52
N ASP A 19 11.29 0.91 -3.32
CA ASP A 19 12.71 0.52 -3.35
C ASP A 19 13.55 1.23 -2.26
N CYS A 20 12.94 2.11 -1.47
CA CYS A 20 13.66 2.92 -0.49
C CYS A 20 14.10 2.08 0.72
N GLN A 21 15.42 2.01 0.97
CA GLN A 21 15.99 1.32 2.13
C GLN A 21 16.23 2.24 3.34
N ALA A 22 15.76 3.48 3.28
CA ALA A 22 15.90 4.41 4.40
C ALA A 22 15.02 3.95 5.58
N TYR A 23 15.52 4.12 6.80
CA TYR A 23 14.73 3.82 8.02
C TYR A 23 13.45 4.68 8.10
N GLU A 24 13.52 5.93 7.63
CA GLU A 24 12.39 6.84 7.51
C GLU A 24 12.35 7.41 6.09
N CYS A 25 11.18 7.29 5.42
CA CYS A 25 10.96 7.84 4.08
C CYS A 25 9.76 8.78 4.07
N LEU A 26 9.95 10.01 3.57
CA LEU A 26 8.89 10.99 3.42
C LEU A 26 8.42 11.03 1.97
N TYR A 27 7.26 10.42 1.70
CA TYR A 27 6.67 10.39 0.37
C TYR A 27 5.67 11.54 0.15
N GLY A 28 6.18 12.65 -0.38
CA GLY A 28 5.40 13.85 -0.75
C GLY A 28 4.79 13.83 -2.16
N GLY A 29 4.21 14.96 -2.58
CA GLY A 29 3.69 15.19 -3.94
C GLY A 29 2.19 15.45 -4.02
N ALA A 30 1.68 15.71 -5.23
CA ALA A 30 0.30 16.10 -5.48
C ALA A 30 -0.75 14.99 -5.18
N ALA A 31 -2.02 15.38 -5.09
CA ALA A 31 -3.13 14.42 -5.03
C ALA A 31 -3.13 13.51 -6.28
N GLY A 32 -3.51 12.25 -6.12
CA GLY A 32 -3.52 11.26 -7.22
C GLY A 32 -2.19 10.56 -7.49
N GLY A 33 -1.08 10.97 -6.87
CA GLY A 33 0.24 10.36 -7.08
C GLY A 33 0.46 8.97 -6.46
N GLY A 34 -0.58 8.17 -6.23
CA GLY A 34 -0.45 6.77 -5.79
C GLY A 34 0.02 6.53 -4.34
N LYS A 35 0.18 7.57 -3.53
CA LYS A 35 0.73 7.45 -2.15
C LYS A 35 0.00 6.44 -1.26
N THR A 36 -1.34 6.46 -1.26
CA THR A 36 -2.13 5.52 -0.45
C THR A 36 -1.85 4.07 -0.84
N TRP A 37 -1.82 3.81 -2.15
CA TRP A 37 -1.51 2.48 -2.68
C TRP A 37 -0.09 2.06 -2.30
N GLY A 38 0.89 2.97 -2.44
CA GLY A 38 2.28 2.71 -2.06
C GLY A 38 2.43 2.30 -0.60
N LEU A 39 1.79 3.03 0.33
CA LEU A 39 1.81 2.70 1.76
C LEU A 39 1.21 1.32 2.06
N ILE A 40 0.15 0.93 1.35
CA ILE A 40 -0.47 -0.40 1.55
C ILE A 40 0.46 -1.49 0.99
N ALA A 41 1.03 -1.28 -0.20
CA ALA A 41 1.94 -2.24 -0.82
C ALA A 41 3.21 -2.47 0.02
N ASP A 42 3.80 -1.41 0.57
CA ASP A 42 4.96 -1.47 1.47
C ASP A 42 4.64 -2.28 2.74
N ALA A 43 3.54 -1.93 3.42
CA ALA A 43 3.10 -2.64 4.62
C ALA A 43 2.81 -4.13 4.36
N MET A 44 2.29 -4.47 3.18
CA MET A 44 2.06 -5.86 2.79
C MET A 44 3.36 -6.59 2.46
N ALA A 45 4.29 -5.97 1.73
CA ALA A 45 5.57 -6.57 1.37
C ALA A 45 6.37 -6.94 2.61
N CYS A 46 6.46 -6.05 3.60
CA CYS A 46 7.10 -6.32 4.89
C CYS A 46 6.36 -7.38 5.73
N GLY A 47 5.06 -7.58 5.51
CA GLY A 47 4.32 -8.66 6.18
C GLY A 47 4.55 -10.03 5.53
N VAL A 48 4.74 -10.06 4.21
CA VAL A 48 4.94 -11.29 3.42
C VAL A 48 6.39 -11.78 3.48
N ASP A 49 7.36 -10.91 3.76
CA ASP A 49 8.77 -11.28 3.92
C ASP A 49 9.06 -12.28 5.06
N GLY A 50 8.04 -12.56 5.89
CA GLY A 50 8.08 -13.57 6.95
C GLY A 50 8.57 -13.04 8.29
N THR A 51 8.67 -11.72 8.47
CA THR A 51 9.02 -11.09 9.76
C THR A 51 8.06 -11.55 10.86
N PRO A 52 8.51 -12.39 11.82
CA PRO A 52 7.63 -12.93 12.85
C PRO A 52 7.12 -11.81 13.75
N GLY A 53 5.79 -11.77 13.96
CA GLY A 53 5.17 -10.73 14.78
C GLY A 53 5.12 -9.34 14.13
N TYR A 54 5.22 -9.27 12.80
CA TYR A 54 5.06 -8.01 12.08
C TYR A 54 3.66 -7.41 12.28
N HIS A 55 3.63 -6.12 12.61
CA HIS A 55 2.42 -5.33 12.69
C HIS A 55 2.65 -3.96 12.05
N ALA A 56 1.82 -3.59 11.09
CA ALA A 56 1.82 -2.27 10.45
C ALA A 56 0.61 -1.46 10.89
N ILE A 57 0.77 -0.13 10.92
CA ILE A 57 -0.35 0.80 11.13
C ILE A 57 -0.30 1.91 10.09
N ILE A 58 -1.43 2.16 9.44
CA ILE A 58 -1.62 3.30 8.54
C ILE A 58 -2.58 4.28 9.22
N LEU A 59 -2.12 5.50 9.45
CA LEU A 59 -2.88 6.53 10.15
C LEU A 59 -3.38 7.62 9.20
N ARG A 60 -4.57 8.15 9.50
CA ARG A 60 -5.16 9.33 8.86
C ARG A 60 -5.77 10.22 9.92
N ARG A 61 -6.00 11.48 9.57
CA ARG A 61 -6.52 12.49 10.51
C ARG A 61 -7.92 12.16 10.99
N THR A 62 -8.75 11.60 10.11
CA THR A 62 -10.15 11.31 10.40
C THR A 62 -10.52 9.89 9.96
N THR A 63 -11.51 9.29 10.65
CA THR A 63 -12.02 7.95 10.31
C THR A 63 -12.64 7.87 8.90
N PRO A 64 -13.37 8.88 8.39
CA PRO A 64 -13.87 8.87 7.02
C PRO A 64 -12.78 8.70 5.95
N GLU A 65 -11.61 9.34 6.11
CA GLU A 65 -10.48 9.18 5.18
C GLU A 65 -9.96 7.73 5.06
N LEU A 66 -10.21 6.91 6.09
CA LEU A 66 -9.88 5.49 6.07
C LEU A 66 -10.98 4.65 5.39
N ARG A 67 -12.25 4.94 5.67
CA ARG A 67 -13.40 4.05 5.37
C ARG A 67 -14.18 4.38 4.11
N GLN A 68 -14.11 5.61 3.62
CA GLN A 68 -14.87 6.03 2.44
C GLN A 68 -14.43 5.25 1.19
N PRO A 69 -15.26 5.17 0.14
CA PRO A 69 -14.85 4.62 -1.15
C PRO A 69 -13.56 5.26 -1.67
N GLY A 70 -12.61 4.44 -2.12
CA GLY A 70 -11.26 4.87 -2.49
C GLY A 70 -10.36 5.28 -1.31
N GLY A 71 -10.81 5.11 -0.07
CA GLY A 71 -10.03 5.27 1.15
C GLY A 71 -9.07 4.09 1.40
N VAL A 72 -8.29 4.16 2.48
CA VAL A 72 -7.24 3.17 2.79
C VAL A 72 -7.80 1.75 2.92
N ILE A 73 -8.92 1.57 3.63
CA ILE A 73 -9.52 0.26 3.90
C ILE A 73 -10.14 -0.34 2.63
N ASP A 74 -10.72 0.51 1.78
CA ASP A 74 -11.31 0.10 0.52
C ASP A 74 -10.22 -0.38 -0.44
N GLN A 75 -9.18 0.44 -0.64
CA GLN A 75 -8.04 0.09 -1.49
C GLN A 75 -7.27 -1.13 -0.97
N SER A 76 -7.15 -1.31 0.35
CA SER A 76 -6.44 -2.48 0.88
C SER A 76 -7.17 -3.79 0.59
N ARG A 77 -8.50 -3.77 0.56
CA ARG A 77 -9.30 -4.93 0.15
C ARG A 77 -9.15 -5.23 -1.32
N ASP A 78 -9.06 -4.23 -2.18
CA ASP A 78 -8.81 -4.46 -3.61
C ASP A 78 -7.43 -5.06 -3.87
N ILE A 79 -6.42 -4.56 -3.14
CA ILE A 79 -5.05 -5.06 -3.23
C ILE A 79 -4.97 -6.48 -2.67
N MET A 80 -5.47 -6.73 -1.45
CA MET A 80 -5.46 -8.06 -0.81
C MET A 80 -6.40 -9.06 -1.49
N GLY A 81 -7.55 -8.61 -1.97
CA GLY A 81 -8.52 -9.43 -2.69
C GLY A 81 -7.96 -9.99 -4.00
N ALA A 82 -7.01 -9.28 -4.62
CA ALA A 82 -6.24 -9.83 -5.74
C ALA A 82 -5.35 -11.05 -5.34
N TRP A 83 -5.13 -11.29 -4.05
CA TRP A 83 -4.39 -12.44 -3.50
C TRP A 83 -5.30 -13.48 -2.84
N ALA A 84 -6.60 -13.20 -2.67
CA ALA A 84 -7.54 -14.03 -1.94
C ALA A 84 -8.44 -14.84 -2.89
N GLU A 85 -7.82 -15.60 -3.80
CA GLU A 85 -8.37 -16.82 -4.43
C GLU A 85 -7.24 -17.81 -4.74
#